data_AF-T1CCF5-F1
#
_entry.id   AF-T1CCF5-F1
#
_cell.length_a   1.000
_cell.length_b   1.000
_cell.length_c   1.000
_cell.angle_alpha   90.00
_cell.angle_beta   90.00
_cell.angle_gamma   90.00
#
_symmetry.space_group_name_H-M   'P 1'
#
loop_
_entity.id
_entity.type
_entity.pdbx_description
1 polymer ?
#
loop_
_entity_poly.entity_id
_entity_poly.type
_entity_poly.pdbx_seq_one_letter_code
_entity_poly.pdbx_strand_id
1 'polypeptide(L)'
;MAKTARGGDPEVQAIMEAGTGSVEWLREEFYGVDLADHRLSCRLIKTAERLGKSPTSPINEACGDWASTQAAYRLFDNGQASPEAIREPHVAATVKRMVACGGPVWVVQDTVFFSYGQHPRTRGLGPIGKSNEAHDRGLIMHDALAFTTSGVPLGILSQNLWARREVPDEGCVEKILRLQCTAIEEQESSKWLVALRETVARTPRDVPVITILEHLPSPASRKSAFKRCVE
;
A
#
# COMPACT_ATOMS: atom_id res chain seq x y z
N MET A 1 23.39 -20.33 -10.79
CA MET A 1 22.77 -20.99 -9.62
C MET A 1 21.29 -20.64 -9.63
N ALA A 2 20.44 -21.58 -10.01
CA ALA A 2 19.00 -21.39 -9.91
C ALA A 2 18.66 -21.21 -8.42
N LYS A 3 18.00 -20.09 -8.07
CA LYS A 3 17.39 -19.96 -6.76
C LYS A 3 16.36 -21.08 -6.66
N THR A 4 16.65 -22.11 -5.86
CA THR A 4 15.63 -23.06 -5.42
C THR A 4 14.51 -22.22 -4.80
N ALA A 5 13.33 -22.22 -5.41
CA ALA A 5 12.15 -21.65 -4.80
C ALA A 5 12.05 -22.29 -3.42
N ARG A 6 12.12 -21.47 -2.35
CA ARG A 6 11.79 -21.96 -1.01
C ARG A 6 10.44 -22.63 -1.17
N GLY A 7 10.35 -23.92 -0.81
CA GLY A 7 9.12 -24.70 -0.95
C GLY A 7 7.97 -23.86 -0.42
N GLY A 8 7.18 -23.33 -1.36
CA GLY A 8 6.02 -22.53 -1.04
C GLY A 8 5.04 -23.46 -0.36
N ASP A 9 4.38 -22.96 0.69
CA ASP A 9 3.22 -23.62 1.23
C ASP A 9 2.29 -24.00 0.07
N PRO A 10 1.95 -25.30 -0.12
CA PRO A 10 1.11 -25.74 -1.23
C PRO A 10 -0.22 -25.00 -1.31
N GLU A 11 -0.75 -24.56 -0.16
CA GLU A 11 -1.97 -23.77 -0.08
C GLU A 11 -1.76 -22.37 -0.65
N VAL A 12 -0.67 -21.69 -0.28
CA VAL A 12 -0.29 -20.39 -0.84
C VAL A 12 -0.04 -20.50 -2.33
N GLN A 13 0.63 -21.56 -2.77
CA GLN A 13 0.88 -21.81 -4.19
C GLN A 13 -0.43 -22.02 -4.97
N ALA A 14 -1.37 -22.79 -4.43
CA ALA A 14 -2.69 -22.99 -5.04
C ALA A 14 -3.51 -21.69 -5.12
N ILE A 15 -3.46 -20.85 -4.07
CA ILE A 15 -4.09 -19.52 -4.08
C ILE A 15 -3.49 -18.64 -5.18
N MET A 16 -2.16 -18.62 -5.28
CA MET A 16 -1.46 -17.87 -6.34
C MET A 16 -1.83 -18.39 -7.73
N GLU A 17 -1.86 -19.71 -7.95
CA GLU A 17 -2.25 -20.31 -9.23
C GLU A 17 -3.70 -19.97 -9.61
N ALA A 18 -4.63 -20.05 -8.65
CA ALA A 18 -6.01 -19.67 -8.87
C ALA A 18 -6.16 -18.19 -9.27
N GLY A 19 -5.43 -17.29 -8.59
CA GLY A 19 -5.47 -15.85 -8.88
C GLY A 19 -4.71 -15.41 -10.14
N THR A 20 -3.76 -16.23 -10.62
CA THR A 20 -2.92 -15.95 -11.79
C THR A 20 -3.39 -16.65 -13.07
N GLY A 21 -4.24 -17.68 -12.96
CA GLY A 21 -4.81 -18.42 -14.09
C GLY A 21 -5.74 -17.59 -14.98
N SER A 22 -6.40 -16.59 -14.41
CA SER A 22 -7.25 -15.60 -15.10
C SER A 22 -7.00 -14.23 -14.48
N VAL A 23 -6.76 -13.23 -15.32
CA VAL A 23 -6.44 -11.85 -14.90
C VAL A 23 -7.45 -10.83 -15.43
N GLU A 24 -8.57 -11.31 -15.95
CA GLU A 24 -9.67 -10.52 -16.47
C GLU A 24 -10.23 -9.56 -15.39
N TRP A 25 -10.19 -9.99 -14.12
CA TRP A 25 -10.57 -9.18 -12.96
C TRP A 25 -9.82 -7.85 -12.87
N LEU A 26 -8.58 -7.77 -13.37
CA LEU A 26 -7.82 -6.50 -13.36
C LEU A 26 -8.50 -5.41 -14.18
N ARG A 27 -9.25 -5.76 -15.23
CA ARG A 27 -10.01 -4.77 -16.01
C ARG A 27 -11.13 -4.15 -15.19
N GLU A 28 -11.70 -4.92 -14.27
CA GLU A 28 -12.72 -4.44 -13.34
C GLU A 28 -12.08 -3.55 -12.26
N GLU A 29 -10.92 -3.92 -11.74
CA GLU A 29 -10.18 -3.12 -10.75
C GLU A 29 -9.67 -1.79 -11.30
N PHE A 30 -9.32 -1.74 -12.58
CA PHE A 30 -8.91 -0.51 -13.27
C PHE A 30 -10.03 0.13 -14.08
N TYR A 31 -11.28 -0.30 -13.89
CA TYR A 31 -12.40 0.27 -14.63
C TYR A 31 -12.56 1.76 -14.32
N GLY A 32 -12.53 2.59 -15.37
CA GLY A 32 -12.62 4.04 -15.24
C GLY A 32 -11.32 4.73 -14.86
N VAL A 33 -10.17 4.05 -14.92
CA VAL A 33 -8.87 4.68 -14.66
C VAL A 33 -8.62 5.85 -15.64
N ASP A 34 -8.43 7.04 -15.08
CA ASP A 34 -8.13 8.26 -15.82
C ASP A 34 -6.71 8.73 -15.49
N LEU A 35 -5.80 8.49 -16.43
CA LEU A 35 -4.42 8.98 -16.36
C LEU A 35 -4.21 10.20 -17.28
N ALA A 36 -5.27 10.92 -17.64
CA ALA A 36 -5.30 12.04 -18.58
C ALA A 36 -4.84 11.73 -20.02
N ASP A 37 -4.45 10.48 -20.31
CA ASP A 37 -4.16 9.96 -21.64
C ASP A 37 -4.73 8.53 -21.75
N HIS A 38 -5.68 8.35 -22.68
CA HIS A 38 -6.31 7.05 -22.92
C HIS A 38 -5.32 5.94 -23.30
N ARG A 39 -4.26 6.27 -24.04
CA ARG A 39 -3.20 5.32 -24.41
C ARG A 39 -2.42 4.88 -23.17
N LEU A 40 -2.24 5.79 -22.21
CA LEU A 40 -1.59 5.50 -20.93
C LEU A 40 -2.47 4.60 -20.07
N SER A 41 -3.78 4.88 -19.97
CA SER A 41 -4.74 3.99 -19.31
C SER A 41 -4.76 2.58 -19.93
N CYS A 42 -4.80 2.47 -21.27
CA CYS A 42 -4.69 1.18 -21.94
C CYS A 42 -3.35 0.49 -21.68
N ARG A 43 -2.26 1.26 -21.57
CA ARG A 43 -0.92 0.73 -21.26
C ARG A 43 -0.87 0.20 -19.82
N LEU A 44 -1.47 0.88 -18.86
CA LEU A 44 -1.57 0.42 -17.48
C LEU A 44 -2.23 -0.96 -17.43
N ILE A 45 -3.42 -1.10 -18.02
CA ILE A 45 -4.18 -2.36 -18.02
C ILE A 45 -3.37 -3.50 -18.64
N LYS A 46 -2.76 -3.29 -19.82
CA LYS A 46 -1.91 -4.30 -20.47
C LYS A 46 -0.70 -4.69 -19.63
N THR A 47 -0.10 -3.74 -18.92
CA THR A 47 1.06 -3.99 -18.06
C THR A 47 0.62 -4.75 -16.82
N ALA A 48 -0.49 -4.35 -16.20
CA ALA A 48 -1.06 -5.03 -15.05
C ALA A 48 -1.45 -6.48 -15.37
N GLU A 49 -2.07 -6.76 -16.52
CA GLU A 49 -2.40 -8.13 -16.95
C GLU A 49 -1.15 -9.01 -17.07
N ARG A 50 -0.03 -8.47 -17.55
CA ARG A 50 1.24 -9.21 -17.66
C ARG A 50 1.85 -9.49 -16.29
N LEU A 51 1.91 -8.48 -15.43
CA LEU A 51 2.44 -8.64 -14.08
C LEU A 51 1.52 -9.54 -13.23
N GLY A 52 0.22 -9.46 -13.40
CA GLY A 52 -0.78 -10.27 -12.71
C GLY A 52 -0.71 -11.75 -13.07
N LYS A 53 -0.31 -12.10 -14.31
CA LYS A 53 -0.09 -13.50 -14.72
C LYS A 53 1.20 -14.10 -14.14
N SER A 54 2.13 -13.26 -13.72
CA SER A 54 3.46 -13.69 -13.25
C SER A 54 3.96 -12.79 -12.12
N PRO A 55 3.26 -12.75 -10.96
CA PRO A 55 3.50 -11.75 -9.91
C PRO A 55 4.87 -11.85 -9.24
N THR A 56 5.53 -13.01 -9.34
CA THR A 56 6.87 -13.25 -8.78
C THR A 56 7.99 -13.04 -9.79
N SER A 57 7.67 -12.91 -11.08
CA SER A 57 8.66 -12.72 -12.13
C SER A 57 9.10 -11.26 -12.21
N PRO A 58 10.38 -10.98 -12.53
CA PRO A 58 10.81 -9.63 -12.80
C PRO A 58 10.09 -9.05 -14.03
N ILE A 59 9.98 -7.72 -14.10
CA ILE A 59 9.18 -7.01 -15.13
C ILE A 59 9.51 -7.48 -16.55
N ASN A 60 10.79 -7.69 -16.86
CA ASN A 60 11.24 -8.12 -18.19
C ASN A 60 10.77 -9.53 -18.55
N GLU A 61 10.71 -10.44 -17.57
CA GLU A 61 10.25 -11.81 -17.76
C GLU A 61 8.73 -11.86 -17.86
N ALA A 62 8.02 -11.20 -16.93
CA ALA A 62 6.56 -11.10 -16.96
C ALA A 62 6.05 -10.43 -18.24
N CYS A 63 6.82 -9.48 -18.79
CA CYS A 63 6.48 -8.85 -20.06
C CYS A 63 6.75 -9.77 -21.27
N GLY A 64 7.70 -10.69 -21.23
CA GLY A 64 7.97 -11.64 -22.33
C GLY A 64 8.57 -11.06 -23.63
N ASP A 65 8.54 -9.74 -23.83
CA ASP A 65 9.16 -9.08 -24.99
C ASP A 65 9.76 -7.71 -24.65
N TRP A 66 10.76 -7.28 -25.43
CA TRP A 66 11.50 -6.04 -25.18
C TRP A 66 10.63 -4.79 -25.31
N ALA A 67 9.76 -4.72 -26.32
CA ALA A 67 8.93 -3.55 -26.57
C ALA A 67 7.97 -3.29 -25.41
N SER A 68 7.40 -4.35 -24.84
CA SER A 68 6.49 -4.28 -23.71
C SER A 68 7.21 -4.03 -22.40
N THR A 69 8.40 -4.60 -22.22
CA THR A 69 9.28 -4.28 -21.09
C THR A 69 9.60 -2.78 -21.05
N GLN A 70 10.02 -2.22 -22.19
CA GLN A 70 10.28 -0.77 -22.31
C GLN A 70 9.02 0.06 -22.05
N ALA A 71 7.86 -0.40 -22.53
CA ALA A 71 6.62 0.29 -22.27
C ALA A 71 6.20 0.26 -20.79
N ALA A 72 6.47 -0.83 -20.07
CA ALA A 72 6.24 -0.92 -18.62
C ALA A 72 7.14 0.06 -17.85
N TYR A 73 8.44 0.11 -18.16
CA TYR A 73 9.34 1.09 -17.54
C TYR A 73 8.92 2.53 -17.82
N ARG A 74 8.52 2.85 -19.06
CA ARG A 74 8.02 4.18 -19.42
C ARG A 74 6.71 4.54 -18.72
N LEU A 75 5.86 3.55 -18.45
CA LEU A 75 4.65 3.76 -17.64
C LEU A 75 5.03 4.15 -16.21
N PHE A 76 5.94 3.41 -15.57
CA PHE A 76 6.37 3.69 -14.20
C PHE A 76 7.16 4.99 -14.04
N ASP A 77 7.81 5.46 -15.10
CA ASP A 77 8.53 6.74 -15.15
C ASP A 77 7.63 7.91 -15.61
N ASN A 78 6.34 7.66 -15.87
CA ASN A 78 5.41 8.71 -16.31
C ASN A 78 4.69 9.34 -15.11
N GLY A 79 4.91 10.63 -14.88
CA GLY A 79 4.29 11.39 -13.79
C GLY A 79 2.75 11.48 -13.84
N GLN A 80 2.12 11.21 -14.98
CA GLN A 80 0.65 11.10 -15.08
C GLN A 80 0.12 9.79 -14.50
N ALA A 81 0.94 8.74 -14.46
CA ALA A 81 0.62 7.45 -13.86
C ALA A 81 0.95 7.44 -12.36
N SER A 82 0.41 8.40 -11.61
CA SER A 82 0.67 8.49 -10.17
C SER A 82 0.10 7.28 -9.41
N PRO A 83 0.70 6.89 -8.26
CA PRO A 83 0.16 5.83 -7.42
C PRO A 83 -1.31 6.06 -7.03
N GLU A 84 -1.68 7.30 -6.75
CA GLU A 84 -3.05 7.69 -6.40
C GLU A 84 -4.00 7.45 -7.56
N ALA A 85 -3.65 7.90 -8.77
CA ALA A 85 -4.51 7.76 -9.95
C ALA A 85 -4.68 6.28 -10.37
N ILE A 86 -3.62 5.47 -10.22
CA ILE A 86 -3.67 4.03 -10.46
C ILE A 86 -4.56 3.32 -9.42
N ARG A 87 -4.49 3.72 -8.15
CA ARG A 87 -5.18 3.07 -7.02
C ARG A 87 -6.65 3.46 -6.91
N GLU A 88 -7.03 4.67 -7.31
CA GLU A 88 -8.40 5.18 -7.17
C GLU A 88 -9.50 4.26 -7.73
N PRO A 89 -9.41 3.69 -8.96
CA PRO A 89 -10.44 2.77 -9.45
C PRO A 89 -10.54 1.48 -8.61
N HIS A 90 -9.42 0.99 -8.07
CA HIS A 90 -9.41 -0.17 -7.16
C HIS A 90 -10.09 0.15 -5.83
N VAL A 91 -9.88 1.35 -5.28
CA VAL A 91 -10.60 1.83 -4.10
C VAL A 91 -12.10 1.90 -4.38
N ALA A 92 -12.50 2.41 -5.54
CA ALA A 92 -13.90 2.45 -5.93
C ALA A 92 -14.52 1.04 -6.05
N ALA A 93 -13.78 0.06 -6.60
CA ALA A 93 -14.20 -1.33 -6.62
C ALA A 93 -14.31 -1.95 -5.22
N THR A 94 -13.38 -1.62 -4.33
CA THR A 94 -13.40 -2.03 -2.91
C THR A 94 -14.65 -1.50 -2.21
N VAL A 95 -14.98 -0.23 -2.39
CA VAL A 95 -16.20 0.38 -1.81
C VAL A 95 -17.47 -0.30 -2.32
N LYS A 96 -17.55 -0.63 -3.63
CA LYS A 96 -18.68 -1.40 -4.17
C LYS A 96 -18.82 -2.76 -3.48
N ARG A 97 -17.70 -3.47 -3.26
CA ARG A 97 -17.69 -4.75 -2.53
C ARG A 97 -18.12 -4.60 -1.07
N MET A 98 -17.72 -3.51 -0.40
CA MET A 98 -18.16 -3.21 0.97
C MET A 98 -19.68 -3.05 1.06
N VAL A 99 -20.31 -2.31 0.13
CA VAL A 99 -21.76 -2.18 0.08
C VAL A 99 -22.42 -3.54 -0.16
N ALA A 100 -21.89 -4.30 -1.12
CA ALA A 100 -22.45 -5.61 -1.49
C ALA A 100 -22.34 -6.66 -0.37
N CYS A 101 -21.42 -6.49 0.59
CA CYS A 101 -21.28 -7.38 1.74
C CYS A 101 -22.54 -7.40 2.64
N GLY A 102 -23.32 -6.31 2.65
CA GLY A 102 -24.58 -6.23 3.41
C GLY A 102 -24.43 -6.34 4.93
N GLY A 103 -23.21 -6.18 5.46
CA GLY A 103 -22.89 -6.38 6.87
C GLY A 103 -21.65 -5.59 7.29
N PRO A 104 -21.22 -5.76 8.55
CA PRO A 104 -20.04 -5.05 9.05
C PRO A 104 -18.77 -5.45 8.28
N VAL A 105 -17.91 -4.47 8.04
CA VAL A 105 -16.61 -4.62 7.39
C VAL A 105 -15.50 -4.36 8.41
N TRP A 106 -14.49 -5.23 8.42
CA TRP A 106 -13.28 -5.02 9.20
C TRP A 106 -12.25 -4.28 8.35
N VAL A 107 -11.68 -3.21 8.88
CA VAL A 107 -10.59 -2.47 8.22
C VAL A 107 -9.34 -2.60 9.08
N VAL A 108 -8.41 -3.42 8.62
CA VAL A 108 -7.15 -3.68 9.31
C VAL A 108 -6.12 -2.69 8.83
N GLN A 109 -5.47 -1.99 9.75
CA GLN A 109 -4.35 -1.10 9.44
C GLN A 109 -3.04 -1.71 9.90
N ASP A 110 -2.01 -1.67 9.05
CA ASP A 110 -0.67 -2.12 9.40
C ASP A 110 0.43 -1.31 8.69
N THR A 111 1.67 -1.40 9.19
CA THR A 111 2.85 -0.76 8.60
C THR A 111 3.84 -1.81 8.09
N VAL A 112 4.14 -1.75 6.79
CA VAL A 112 5.16 -2.59 6.15
C VAL A 112 6.40 -1.75 5.83
N PHE A 113 7.57 -2.36 5.99
CA PHE A 113 8.86 -1.76 5.65
C PHE A 113 9.46 -2.47 4.44
N PHE A 114 9.74 -1.72 3.38
CA PHE A 114 10.47 -2.22 2.21
C PHE A 114 11.96 -1.94 2.38
N SER A 115 12.76 -2.99 2.63
CA SER A 115 14.21 -2.86 2.73
C SER A 115 14.88 -2.91 1.35
N TYR A 116 15.66 -1.86 1.05
CA TYR A 116 16.41 -1.72 -0.21
C TYR A 116 17.92 -1.61 0.03
N GLY A 117 18.42 -2.03 1.20
CA GLY A 117 19.83 -1.88 1.57
C GLY A 117 20.84 -2.53 0.62
N GLN A 118 20.41 -3.52 -0.18
CA GLN A 118 21.21 -4.19 -1.20
C GLN A 118 21.15 -3.50 -2.59
N HIS A 119 20.44 -2.38 -2.70
CA HIS A 119 20.22 -1.63 -3.94
C HIS A 119 20.81 -0.21 -3.83
N PRO A 120 22.14 -0.06 -3.82
CA PRO A 120 22.79 1.23 -3.54
C PRO A 120 22.55 2.32 -4.59
N ARG A 121 22.01 1.96 -5.76
CA ARG A 121 21.66 2.90 -6.84
C ARG A 121 20.25 3.47 -6.71
N THR A 122 19.42 2.92 -5.83
CA THR A 122 18.05 3.40 -5.62
C THR A 122 18.06 4.72 -4.86
N ARG A 123 17.35 5.71 -5.40
CA ARG A 123 17.26 7.07 -4.84
C ARG A 123 15.94 7.27 -4.13
N GLY A 124 15.83 8.34 -3.33
CA GLY A 124 14.61 8.69 -2.62
C GLY A 124 14.28 7.79 -1.43
N LEU A 125 15.24 6.98 -0.97
CA LEU A 125 15.09 6.10 0.18
C LEU A 125 15.42 6.84 1.48
N GLY A 126 14.74 6.47 2.56
CA GLY A 126 14.98 6.98 3.92
C GLY A 126 15.36 5.88 4.89
N PRO A 127 15.84 6.22 6.10
CA PRO A 127 16.07 5.25 7.16
C PRO A 127 14.80 4.46 7.51
N ILE A 128 14.89 3.14 7.60
CA ILE A 128 13.83 2.28 8.16
C ILE A 128 14.18 1.76 9.57
N GLY A 129 15.46 1.82 9.93
CA GLY A 129 15.98 1.50 11.26
C GLY A 129 16.26 2.74 12.14
N LYS A 130 17.23 2.59 13.04
CA LYS A 130 17.72 3.65 13.94
C LYS A 130 19.00 4.32 13.43
N SER A 131 19.55 3.85 12.32
CA SER A 131 20.79 4.35 11.72
C SER A 131 20.51 4.98 10.35
N ASN A 132 21.45 5.82 9.89
CA ASN A 132 21.45 6.36 8.52
C ASN A 132 22.30 5.51 7.57
N GLU A 133 22.67 4.29 7.97
CA GLU A 133 23.54 3.43 7.18
C GLU A 133 22.87 2.95 5.89
N ALA A 134 23.66 2.73 4.85
CA ALA A 134 23.15 2.37 3.52
C ALA A 134 22.30 1.08 3.53
N HIS A 135 22.62 0.13 4.40
CA HIS A 135 21.91 -1.14 4.50
C HIS A 135 20.54 -1.02 5.22
N ASP A 136 20.33 0.05 5.96
CA ASP A 136 19.12 0.35 6.76
C ASP A 136 18.17 1.32 6.03
N ARG A 137 18.27 1.41 4.70
CA ARG A 137 17.45 2.32 3.89
C ARG A 137 16.33 1.60 3.16
N GLY A 138 15.19 2.28 3.08
CA GLY A 138 13.97 1.71 2.55
C GLY A 138 12.83 2.70 2.38
N LEU A 139 11.63 2.15 2.22
CA LEU A 139 10.36 2.87 2.22
C LEU A 139 9.46 2.29 3.30
N ILE A 140 8.54 3.11 3.78
CA ILE A 140 7.51 2.73 4.75
C ILE A 140 6.17 2.85 4.04
N MET A 141 5.35 1.81 4.15
CA MET A 141 3.98 1.79 3.69
C MET A 141 3.05 1.57 4.86
N HIS A 142 2.01 2.39 4.96
CA HIS A 142 0.92 2.18 5.88
C HIS A 142 -0.37 2.00 5.10
N ASP A 143 -1.00 0.84 5.26
CA ASP A 143 -2.21 0.46 4.54
C ASP A 143 -3.42 0.34 5.47
N ALA A 144 -4.60 0.42 4.86
CA ALA A 144 -5.87 0.07 5.47
C ALA A 144 -6.58 -0.89 4.51
N LEU A 145 -6.67 -2.16 4.90
CA LEU A 145 -7.20 -3.25 4.08
C LEU A 145 -8.56 -3.69 4.63
N ALA A 146 -9.58 -3.72 3.76
CA ALA A 146 -10.93 -4.08 4.11
C ALA A 146 -11.19 -5.58 3.96
N PHE A 147 -11.93 -6.16 4.90
CA PHE A 147 -12.32 -7.56 4.97
C PHE A 147 -13.78 -7.72 5.37
N THR A 148 -14.40 -8.82 4.95
CA THR A 148 -15.61 -9.31 5.59
C THR A 148 -15.30 -9.82 7.01
N THR A 149 -16.32 -9.99 7.84
CA THR A 149 -16.17 -10.64 9.16
C THR A 149 -15.78 -12.12 9.09
N SER A 150 -15.91 -12.75 7.91
CA SER A 150 -15.42 -14.11 7.66
C SER A 150 -13.97 -14.15 7.15
N GLY A 151 -13.27 -13.01 7.11
CA GLY A 151 -11.88 -12.93 6.69
C GLY A 151 -11.66 -12.87 5.18
N VAL A 152 -12.70 -12.61 4.37
CA VAL A 152 -12.55 -12.47 2.91
C VAL A 152 -12.07 -11.04 2.58
N PRO A 153 -10.93 -10.87 1.86
CA PRO A 153 -10.44 -9.55 1.50
C PRO A 153 -11.36 -8.85 0.50
N LEU A 154 -11.71 -7.60 0.78
CA LEU A 154 -12.51 -6.73 -0.09
C LEU A 154 -11.64 -5.75 -0.88
N GLY A 155 -10.43 -5.44 -0.41
CA GLY A 155 -9.47 -4.56 -1.09
C GLY A 155 -9.02 -3.36 -0.25
N ILE A 156 -8.25 -2.48 -0.85
CA ILE A 156 -7.53 -1.40 -0.14
C ILE A 156 -8.39 -0.15 -0.04
N LEU A 157 -8.40 0.48 1.15
CA LEU A 157 -9.08 1.76 1.42
C LEU A 157 -8.13 2.92 1.67
N SER A 158 -6.89 2.67 2.08
CA SER A 158 -5.84 3.69 2.23
C SER A 158 -4.49 3.01 2.03
N GLN A 159 -3.55 3.72 1.38
CA GLN A 159 -2.18 3.27 1.25
C GLN A 159 -1.27 4.48 1.09
N ASN A 160 -0.48 4.73 2.12
CA ASN A 160 0.45 5.85 2.19
C ASN A 160 1.88 5.31 2.15
N LEU A 161 2.71 5.83 1.24
CA LEU A 161 4.10 5.40 1.04
C LEU A 161 5.03 6.60 1.21
N TRP A 162 6.06 6.48 2.04
CA TRP A 162 7.03 7.55 2.26
C TRP A 162 8.42 7.03 2.62
N ALA A 163 9.40 7.93 2.53
CA ALA A 163 10.75 7.76 3.06
C ALA A 163 10.91 8.65 4.31
N ARG A 164 11.52 8.12 5.39
CA ARG A 164 11.86 8.96 6.55
C ARG A 164 12.93 9.99 6.17
N ARG A 165 12.93 11.12 6.89
CA ARG A 165 14.08 12.02 6.96
C ARG A 165 15.22 11.31 7.71
N GLU A 166 16.45 11.79 7.49
CA GLU A 166 17.63 11.28 8.20
C GLU A 166 17.43 11.34 9.73
N VAL A 167 17.92 10.33 10.42
CA VAL A 167 17.93 10.29 11.89
C VAL A 167 18.90 11.37 12.39
N PRO A 168 18.45 12.33 13.22
CA PRO A 168 19.34 13.34 13.78
C PRO A 168 20.41 12.72 14.67
N ASP A 169 21.61 13.28 14.65
CA ASP A 169 22.65 12.99 15.64
C ASP A 169 22.36 13.85 16.87
N GLU A 170 21.64 13.28 17.84
CA GLU A 170 21.13 13.99 19.02
C GLU A 170 21.30 13.14 20.29
N GLY A 171 21.54 13.82 21.41
CA GLY A 171 21.59 13.18 22.72
C GLY A 171 20.21 12.71 23.20
N CYS A 172 20.18 11.87 24.24
CA CYS A 172 18.92 11.33 24.79
C CYS A 172 17.93 12.43 25.24
N VAL A 173 18.43 13.49 25.87
CA VAL A 173 17.60 14.61 26.36
C VAL A 173 16.99 15.41 25.21
N GLU A 174 17.80 15.75 24.21
CA GLU A 174 17.38 16.47 23.01
C GLU A 174 16.32 15.69 22.24
N LYS A 175 16.51 14.37 22.11
CA LYS A 175 15.53 13.46 21.51
C LYS A 175 14.18 13.49 22.23
N ILE A 176 14.18 13.44 23.56
CA ILE A 176 12.93 13.47 24.34
C ILE A 176 12.20 14.80 24.10
N LEU A 177 12.92 15.92 24.17
CA LEU A 177 12.35 17.25 23.94
C LEU A 177 11.79 17.37 22.53
N ARG A 178 12.55 16.95 21.50
CA ARG A 178 12.09 16.93 20.11
C ARG A 178 10.78 16.18 19.98
N LEU A 179 10.71 14.94 20.47
CA LEU A 179 9.51 14.11 20.38
C LEU A 179 8.30 14.69 21.13
N GLN A 180 8.52 15.37 22.25
CA GLN A 180 7.44 16.04 23.00
C GLN A 180 6.95 17.32 22.33
N CYS A 181 7.82 18.01 21.60
CA CYS A 181 7.49 19.27 20.91
C CYS A 181 7.03 19.08 19.45
N THR A 182 7.26 17.92 18.84
CA THR A 182 6.79 17.61 17.48
C THR A 182 5.26 17.56 17.45
N ALA A 183 4.66 18.39 16.59
CA ALA A 183 3.22 18.41 16.37
C ALA A 183 2.71 17.01 15.97
N ILE A 184 1.49 16.64 16.40
CA ILE A 184 0.95 15.30 16.18
C ILE A 184 0.98 14.93 14.70
N GLU A 185 0.62 15.86 13.82
CA GLU A 185 0.59 15.71 12.37
C GLU A 185 1.96 15.35 11.78
N GLU A 186 3.05 15.83 12.39
CA GLU A 186 4.43 15.59 11.96
C GLU A 186 5.01 14.29 12.54
N GLN A 187 4.38 13.72 13.56
CA GLN A 187 4.81 12.44 14.12
C GLN A 187 4.45 11.32 13.15
N GLU A 188 5.31 10.30 13.04
CA GLU A 188 5.00 9.12 12.21
C GLU A 188 3.76 8.36 12.70
N SER A 189 3.40 8.49 13.98
CA SER A 189 2.16 7.94 14.54
C SER A 189 0.90 8.60 13.97
N SER A 190 1.00 9.74 13.28
CA SER A 190 -0.15 10.37 12.61
C SER A 190 -0.72 9.51 11.48
N LYS A 191 0.09 8.60 10.91
CA LYS A 191 -0.31 7.67 9.84
C LYS A 191 -1.62 6.93 10.13
N TRP A 192 -1.82 6.50 11.39
CA TRP A 192 -3.05 5.81 11.82
C TRP A 192 -4.29 6.71 11.69
N LEU A 193 -4.13 8.00 12.04
CA LEU A 193 -5.20 8.99 11.91
C LEU A 193 -5.44 9.36 10.45
N VAL A 194 -4.40 9.45 9.63
CA VAL A 194 -4.51 9.69 8.19
C VAL A 194 -5.28 8.54 7.53
N ALA A 195 -4.86 7.30 7.75
CA ALA A 195 -5.54 6.12 7.22
C ALA A 195 -6.99 5.99 7.71
N LEU A 196 -7.26 6.31 8.98
CA LEU A 196 -8.62 6.35 9.52
C LEU A 196 -9.47 7.43 8.82
N ARG A 197 -8.95 8.63 8.62
CA ARG A 197 -9.67 9.72 7.92
C ARG A 197 -9.99 9.35 6.48
N GLU A 198 -9.02 8.78 5.75
CA GLU A 198 -9.24 8.29 4.39
C GLU A 198 -10.29 7.17 4.36
N THR A 199 -10.22 6.22 5.31
CA THR A 199 -11.20 5.13 5.44
C THR A 199 -12.60 5.68 5.65
N VAL A 200 -12.78 6.62 6.60
CA VAL A 200 -14.07 7.26 6.87
C VAL A 200 -14.59 8.01 5.65
N ALA A 201 -13.73 8.76 4.95
CA ALA A 201 -14.12 9.52 3.76
C ALA A 201 -14.58 8.61 2.59
N ARG A 202 -14.03 7.39 2.50
CA ARG A 202 -14.33 6.41 1.44
C ARG A 202 -15.46 5.46 1.81
N THR A 203 -15.79 5.33 3.09
CA THR A 203 -16.83 4.40 3.58
C THR A 203 -18.23 4.97 3.34
N PRO A 204 -19.12 4.23 2.67
CA PRO A 204 -20.53 4.62 2.54
C PRO A 204 -21.25 4.65 3.89
N ARG A 205 -22.19 5.58 4.07
CA ARG A 205 -22.87 5.81 5.36
C ARG A 205 -23.56 4.57 5.95
N ASP A 206 -24.06 3.68 5.09
CA ASP A 206 -24.83 2.51 5.51
C ASP A 206 -23.97 1.26 5.72
N VAL A 207 -22.64 1.36 5.62
CA VAL A 207 -21.71 0.25 5.86
C VAL A 207 -21.07 0.39 7.24
N PRO A 208 -21.40 -0.49 8.21
CA PRO A 208 -20.73 -0.48 9.50
C PRO A 208 -19.27 -0.89 9.34
N VAL A 209 -18.33 -0.06 9.80
CA VAL A 209 -16.89 -0.34 9.73
C VAL A 209 -16.29 -0.44 11.12
N ILE A 210 -15.52 -1.52 11.35
CA ILE A 210 -14.72 -1.73 12.55
C ILE A 210 -13.25 -1.63 12.15
N THR A 211 -12.55 -0.60 12.64
CA THR A 211 -11.11 -0.47 12.41
C THR A 211 -10.33 -1.28 13.44
N ILE A 212 -9.42 -2.12 12.96
CA ILE A 212 -8.54 -2.98 13.75
C ILE A 212 -7.11 -2.48 13.58
N LEU A 213 -6.41 -2.30 14.69
CA LEU A 213 -5.02 -1.82 14.74
C LEU A 213 -4.31 -2.40 15.97
N GLU A 214 -3.04 -2.74 15.83
CA GLU A 214 -2.23 -3.38 16.89
C GLU A 214 -2.03 -2.44 18.09
N HIS A 215 -1.58 -1.20 17.83
CA HIS A 215 -1.32 -0.24 18.89
C HIS A 215 -1.24 1.20 18.37
N LEU A 216 -2.04 2.12 18.93
CA LEU A 216 -1.81 3.56 18.76
C LEU A 216 -0.60 3.99 19.60
N PRO A 217 0.48 4.50 19.00
CA PRO A 217 1.57 5.11 19.75
C PRO A 217 1.08 6.48 20.21
N SER A 218 1.16 6.74 21.51
CA SER A 218 0.78 7.98 22.23
C SER A 218 -0.62 8.01 22.89
N PRO A 219 -0.71 8.35 24.20
CA PRO A 219 -1.97 8.65 24.88
C PRO A 219 -2.78 9.79 24.24
N ALA A 220 -2.13 10.74 23.57
CA ALA A 220 -2.78 11.86 22.90
C ALA A 220 -3.55 11.41 21.65
N SER A 221 -2.97 10.50 20.87
CA SER A 221 -3.59 9.91 19.67
C SER A 221 -4.81 9.04 20.04
N ARG A 222 -4.74 8.32 21.17
CA ARG A 222 -5.86 7.49 21.69
C ARG A 222 -7.10 8.32 22.03
N LYS A 223 -6.94 9.46 22.71
CA LYS A 223 -8.07 10.32 23.10
C LYS A 223 -8.75 10.99 21.90
N SER A 224 -7.97 11.36 20.88
CA SER A 224 -8.47 12.00 19.66
C SER A 224 -9.21 11.03 18.73
N ALA A 225 -8.69 9.80 18.58
CA ALA A 225 -9.34 8.76 17.79
C ALA A 225 -10.65 8.28 18.41
N PHE A 226 -10.66 8.01 19.73
CA PHE A 226 -11.85 7.49 20.41
C PHE A 226 -13.01 8.50 20.43
N LYS A 227 -12.72 9.80 20.47
CA LYS A 227 -13.74 10.85 20.42
C LYS A 227 -14.41 10.96 19.03
N ARG A 228 -13.69 10.66 17.94
CA ARG A 228 -14.21 10.73 16.56
C ARG A 228 -14.87 9.45 16.05
N CYS A 229 -14.60 8.30 16.67
CA CYS A 229 -15.30 7.05 16.31
C CYS A 229 -16.70 6.93 16.94
N VAL A 230 -17.06 7.84 17.87
CA VAL A 230 -18.32 7.82 18.63
C VAL A 230 -19.28 8.94 18.17
N GLU A 231 -18.83 9.83 17.28
CA GLU A 231 -19.62 10.92 16.67
C GLU A 231 -19.76 10.68 15.16
#